data_AF-A0A6A6PGW3-F1
#
_entry.id   AF-A0A6A6PGW3-F1
#
_cell.length_a   1.000
_cell.length_b   1.000
_cell.length_c   1.000
_cell.angle_alpha   90.00
_cell.angle_beta   90.00
_cell.angle_gamma   90.00
#
_symmetry.space_group_name_H-M   'P 1'
#
loop_
_entity.id
_entity.type
_entity.pdbx_description
1 polymer ?
#
loop_
_entity_poly.entity_id
_entity_poly.type
_entity_poly.pdbx_seq_one_letter_code
_entity_poly.pdbx_strand_id
1 'polypeptide(L)'
;MLALIDPNTLSSNPKFNALYSDLCSNKLNADGTSQLPAKAQRDRDAVGHDLYKARVEAAKREMVILRLRELSYRPGELPEELQRLVAVVAAFLDGQIAEEDRYLLRDDVTNFQDNLEQINTALTKQFRRDAQTLALILDEEEAPPVQHLPPAISNIKDTLSASESRLTESRIKLVEEAVQLHTVYRQISERSINVLEQVIHGAAARGARAKADYLALVAEGMDKKLRLQHAQLVSQLLSPEVLAALRQRGESMRVERRSVQRKTAEVEEKLEAYGKVAGMQGLAREYADILQETEKVEADIARLKVARKL
;
A
#
# COMPACT_ATOMS: atom_id res chain seq x y z
N MET A 1 16.97 30.25 -1.56
CA MET A 1 17.23 29.26 -0.49
C MET A 1 18.24 28.22 -0.95
N LEU A 2 19.30 27.97 -0.18
CA LEU A 2 20.14 26.79 -0.39
C LEU A 2 19.29 25.54 -0.12
N ALA A 3 19.43 24.52 -0.97
CA ALA A 3 18.68 23.28 -0.82
C ALA A 3 18.96 22.66 0.56
N LEU A 4 17.91 22.17 1.21
CA LEU A 4 18.02 21.45 2.48
C LEU A 4 18.90 20.21 2.28
N ILE A 5 20.05 20.22 2.94
CA ILE A 5 21.03 19.14 2.87
C ILE A 5 20.65 18.07 3.89
N ASP A 6 20.79 16.79 3.52
CA ASP A 6 20.51 15.64 4.39
C ASP A 6 21.30 15.77 5.72
N PRO A 7 20.63 15.77 6.89
CA PRO A 7 21.28 15.89 8.19
C PRO A 7 22.38 14.85 8.44
N ASN A 8 22.31 13.67 7.81
CA ASN A 8 23.38 12.65 7.91
C ASN A 8 24.68 13.06 7.22
N THR A 9 24.59 13.85 6.14
CA THR A 9 25.78 14.36 5.44
C THR A 9 26.43 15.54 6.17
N LEU A 10 25.63 16.35 6.87
CA LEU A 10 26.12 17.42 7.75
C LEU A 10 26.80 16.87 9.01
N SER A 11 26.29 15.79 9.60
CA SER A 11 26.92 15.14 10.76
C SER A 11 28.21 14.40 10.39
N SER A 12 28.28 13.83 9.17
CA SER A 12 29.47 13.12 8.68
C SER A 12 30.63 14.07 8.32
N ASN A 13 30.35 15.34 8.01
CA ASN A 13 31.35 16.32 7.58
C ASN A 13 31.29 17.63 8.40
N PRO A 14 31.94 17.70 9.57
CA PRO A 14 31.81 18.84 10.47
C PRO A 14 32.34 20.16 9.88
N LYS A 15 33.37 20.12 9.03
CA LYS A 15 33.87 21.31 8.30
C LYS A 15 32.85 21.86 7.31
N PHE A 16 32.13 20.97 6.63
CA PHE A 16 31.10 21.34 5.68
C PHE A 16 29.87 21.90 6.41
N ASN A 17 29.49 21.32 7.55
CA ASN A 17 28.44 21.86 8.40
C ASN A 17 28.76 23.28 8.89
N ALA A 18 30.00 23.53 9.34
CA ALA A 18 30.43 24.87 9.74
C ALA A 18 30.30 25.87 8.58
N LEU A 19 30.75 25.51 7.37
CA LEU A 19 30.61 26.36 6.18
C LEU A 19 29.14 26.60 5.80
N TYR A 20 28.31 25.55 5.80
CA TYR A 20 26.88 25.66 5.49
C TYR A 20 26.16 26.56 6.50
N SER A 21 26.48 26.43 7.79
CA SER A 21 25.93 27.29 8.83
C SER A 21 26.40 28.74 8.71
N ASP A 22 27.67 29.00 8.36
CA ASP A 22 28.19 30.36 8.14
C ASP A 22 27.57 31.00 6.89
N LEU A 23 27.39 30.22 5.82
CA LEU A 23 26.74 30.69 4.60
C LEU A 23 25.28 31.06 4.87
N CYS A 24 24.52 30.23 5.58
CA CYS A 24 23.12 30.48 5.88
C CYS A 24 22.90 31.59 6.94
N SER A 25 23.84 31.81 7.85
CA SER A 25 23.68 32.78 8.94
C SER A 25 24.31 34.14 8.64
N ASN A 26 25.52 34.18 8.09
CA ASN A 26 26.33 35.40 8.01
C ASN A 26 26.57 35.90 6.58
N LYS A 27 26.45 35.04 5.56
CA LYS A 27 26.85 35.38 4.19
C LYS A 27 25.70 35.49 3.21
N LEU A 28 24.58 34.82 3.44
CA LEU A 28 23.44 34.80 2.53
C LEU A 28 22.15 35.22 3.23
N ASN A 29 21.30 35.94 2.51
CA ASN A 29 19.91 36.21 2.87
C ASN A 29 19.05 34.96 2.60
N ALA A 30 17.83 34.93 3.13
CA ALA A 30 16.91 33.80 2.95
C ALA A 30 16.59 33.49 1.47
N ASP A 31 16.62 34.51 0.61
CA ASP A 31 16.45 34.38 -0.84
C ASP A 31 17.67 33.76 -1.54
N GLY A 32 18.85 33.72 -0.89
CA GLY A 32 20.11 33.21 -1.43
C GLY A 32 21.03 34.31 -1.99
N THR A 33 20.68 35.58 -1.82
CA THR A 33 21.56 36.70 -2.17
C THR A 33 22.61 36.94 -1.09
N SER A 34 23.77 37.53 -1.42
CA SER A 34 24.81 37.80 -0.42
C SER A 34 24.42 38.92 0.55
N GLN A 35 24.65 38.70 1.84
CA GLN A 35 24.56 39.73 2.87
C GLN A 35 25.68 40.75 2.63
N LEU A 36 25.30 41.97 2.24
CA LEU A 36 26.22 43.08 2.05
C LEU A 36 26.42 43.83 3.38
N PRO A 37 27.65 44.30 3.68
CA PRO A 37 27.85 45.18 4.83
C PRO A 37 27.02 46.45 4.67
N ALA A 38 26.50 46.99 5.77
CA ALA A 38 25.51 48.08 5.75
C ALA A 38 25.89 49.30 4.90
N LYS A 39 27.19 49.63 4.80
CA LYS A 39 27.69 50.70 3.93
C LYS A 39 27.54 50.36 2.44
N ALA A 40 27.95 49.16 2.04
CA ALA A 40 27.82 48.69 0.65
C ALA A 40 26.35 48.50 0.25
N GLN A 41 25.47 48.14 1.20
CA GLN A 41 24.03 48.09 0.94
C GLN A 41 23.47 49.48 0.63
N ARG A 42 23.83 50.51 1.41
CA ARG A 42 23.41 51.90 1.15
C ARG A 42 23.89 52.41 -0.21
N ASP A 43 25.15 52.12 -0.56
CA ASP A 43 25.69 52.51 -1.86
C ASP A 43 24.93 51.80 -3.00
N ARG A 44 24.60 50.52 -2.82
CA ARG A 44 23.78 49.76 -3.78
C ARG A 44 22.36 50.31 -3.91
N ASP A 45 21.74 50.68 -2.80
CA ASP A 45 20.39 51.26 -2.80
C ASP A 45 20.38 52.64 -3.48
N ALA A 46 21.41 53.46 -3.25
CA ALA A 46 21.59 54.75 -3.92
C ALA A 46 21.74 54.58 -5.44
N VAL A 47 22.63 53.69 -5.87
CA VAL A 47 22.80 53.35 -7.31
C VAL A 47 21.51 52.78 -7.88
N GLY A 48 20.80 51.93 -7.14
CA GLY A 48 19.51 51.36 -7.54
C GLY A 48 18.45 52.44 -7.77
N HIS A 49 18.40 53.44 -6.90
CA HIS A 49 17.49 54.57 -7.04
C HIS A 49 17.86 55.48 -8.23
N ASP A 50 19.14 55.76 -8.44
CA ASP A 50 19.60 56.54 -9.59
C ASP A 50 19.37 55.82 -10.91
N LEU A 51 19.59 54.50 -10.94
CA LEU A 51 19.29 53.65 -12.08
C LEU A 51 17.78 53.57 -12.33
N TYR A 52 16.95 53.49 -11.29
CA TYR A 52 15.50 53.55 -11.44
C TYR A 52 15.07 54.89 -12.06
N LYS A 53 15.58 56.01 -11.57
CA LYS A 53 15.33 57.33 -12.15
C LYS A 53 15.76 57.39 -13.62
N ALA A 54 16.98 56.96 -13.93
CA ALA A 54 17.49 56.94 -15.30
C ALA A 54 16.63 56.09 -16.23
N ARG A 55 16.18 54.91 -15.76
CA ARG A 55 15.26 54.03 -16.51
C ARG A 55 13.90 54.67 -16.73
N VAL A 56 13.34 55.33 -15.72
CA VAL A 56 12.05 56.02 -15.85
C VAL A 56 12.18 57.17 -16.86
N GLU A 57 13.26 57.96 -16.80
CA GLU A 57 13.49 59.03 -17.77
C GLU A 57 13.72 58.51 -19.19
N ALA A 58 14.48 57.42 -19.35
CA ALA A 58 14.66 56.76 -20.65
C ALA A 58 13.32 56.24 -21.20
N ALA A 59 12.54 55.54 -20.38
CA ALA A 59 11.23 55.01 -20.77
C ALA A 59 10.22 56.10 -21.14
N LYS A 60 10.21 57.24 -20.41
CA LYS A 60 9.39 58.40 -20.77
C LYS A 60 9.76 58.95 -22.14
N ARG A 61 11.06 59.09 -22.43
CA ARG A 61 11.55 59.59 -23.73
C ARG A 61 11.16 58.63 -24.85
N GLU A 62 11.41 57.34 -24.68
CA GLU A 62 11.03 56.30 -25.65
C GLU A 62 9.52 56.28 -25.90
N MET A 63 8.69 56.37 -24.85
CA MET A 63 7.23 56.46 -25.00
C MET A 63 6.81 57.68 -25.82
N VAL A 64 7.39 58.85 -25.56
CA VAL A 64 7.07 60.07 -26.32
C VAL A 64 7.50 59.92 -27.77
N ILE A 65 8.71 59.41 -28.06
CA ILE A 65 9.20 59.20 -29.42
C ILE A 65 8.31 58.21 -30.18
N LEU A 66 7.97 57.09 -29.56
CA LEU A 66 7.10 56.08 -30.15
C LEU A 66 5.71 56.64 -30.47
N ARG A 67 5.12 57.44 -29.56
CA ARG A 67 3.82 58.06 -29.81
C ARG A 67 3.88 59.18 -30.85
N LEU A 68 4.93 59.99 -30.88
CA LEU A 68 5.16 60.96 -31.96
C LEU A 68 5.24 60.25 -33.32
N ARG A 69 5.95 59.12 -33.37
CA ARG A 69 6.03 58.30 -34.58
C ARG A 69 4.65 57.80 -35.00
N GLU A 70 3.88 57.18 -34.10
CA GLU A 70 2.52 56.73 -34.43
C GLU A 70 1.60 57.86 -34.89
N LEU A 71 1.70 59.03 -34.26
CA LEU A 71 0.93 60.21 -34.60
C LEU A 71 1.24 60.71 -36.02
N SER A 72 2.48 60.52 -36.50
CA SER A 72 2.87 60.86 -37.87
C SER A 72 2.24 59.98 -38.94
N TYR A 73 1.82 58.75 -38.60
CA TYR A 73 1.21 57.80 -39.54
C TYR A 73 -0.33 57.72 -39.44
N ARG A 74 -0.94 58.41 -38.47
CA ARG A 74 -2.40 58.39 -38.26
C ARG A 74 -3.09 59.54 -38.98
N PRO A 75 -3.83 59.29 -40.08
CA PRO A 75 -4.54 60.34 -40.78
C PRO A 75 -5.68 60.91 -39.91
N GLY A 76 -5.78 62.25 -39.87
CA GLY A 76 -6.91 62.97 -39.26
C GLY A 76 -6.72 63.46 -37.81
N GLU A 77 -5.62 63.13 -37.14
CA GLU A 77 -5.32 63.68 -35.79
C GLU A 77 -4.49 64.97 -35.82
N LEU A 78 -3.75 65.22 -36.91
CA LEU A 78 -2.98 66.43 -37.18
C LEU A 78 -3.14 66.86 -38.64
N PRO A 79 -2.95 68.16 -38.96
CA PRO A 79 -2.75 68.61 -40.34
C PRO A 79 -1.59 67.89 -41.04
N GLU A 80 -1.69 67.64 -42.35
CA GLU A 80 -0.68 66.88 -43.11
C GLU A 80 0.73 67.50 -43.04
N GLU A 81 0.83 68.83 -43.00
CA GLU A 81 2.10 69.55 -42.85
C GLU A 81 2.76 69.27 -41.49
N LEU A 82 1.96 69.25 -40.42
CA LEU A 82 2.43 68.92 -39.07
C LEU A 82 2.75 67.44 -38.92
N GLN A 83 2.06 66.54 -39.62
CA GLN A 83 2.38 65.11 -39.60
C GLN A 83 3.78 64.84 -40.17
N ARG A 84 4.11 65.47 -41.31
CA ARG A 84 5.45 65.37 -41.92
C ARG A 84 6.52 65.93 -41.00
N LEU A 85 6.27 67.10 -40.40
CA LEU A 85 7.16 67.71 -39.43
C LEU A 85 7.42 66.81 -38.22
N VAL A 86 6.36 66.22 -37.66
CA VAL A 86 6.44 65.28 -36.54
C VAL A 86 7.20 64.02 -36.92
N ALA A 87 7.04 63.49 -38.14
CA ALA A 87 7.82 62.32 -38.61
C ALA A 87 9.32 62.62 -38.64
N VAL A 88 9.71 63.77 -39.18
CA VAL A 88 11.12 64.20 -39.29
C VAL A 88 11.72 64.40 -37.90
N VAL A 89 11.03 65.10 -37.01
CA VAL A 89 11.48 65.34 -35.63
C VAL A 89 11.53 64.03 -34.82
N ALA A 90 10.56 63.13 -34.99
CA ALA A 90 10.58 61.82 -34.33
C ALA A 90 11.77 60.96 -34.79
N ALA A 91 12.08 60.94 -36.10
CA ALA A 91 13.24 60.24 -36.64
C ALA A 91 14.57 60.85 -36.13
N PHE A 92 14.64 62.18 -36.00
CA PHE A 92 15.77 62.87 -35.38
C PHE A 92 15.95 62.47 -33.91
N LEU A 93 14.87 62.47 -33.12
CA LEU A 93 14.91 62.11 -31.70
C LEU A 93 15.23 60.63 -31.45
N ASP A 94 14.88 59.75 -32.39
CA ASP A 94 15.21 58.32 -32.40
C ASP A 94 16.67 58.05 -32.81
N GLY A 95 17.43 59.09 -33.17
CA GLY A 95 18.83 58.98 -33.58
C GLY A 95 19.03 58.40 -34.98
N GLN A 96 17.99 58.43 -35.83
CA GLN A 96 18.08 57.95 -37.22
C GLN A 96 18.75 58.95 -38.16
N ILE A 97 18.97 60.18 -37.69
CA ILE A 97 19.64 61.25 -38.43
C ILE A 97 20.97 61.53 -37.74
N ALA A 98 22.04 61.60 -38.54
CA ALA A 98 23.40 61.80 -38.03
C ALA A 98 23.55 63.18 -37.36
N GLU A 99 24.42 63.29 -36.34
CA GLU A 99 24.58 64.54 -35.57
C GLU A 99 25.09 65.70 -36.43
N GLU A 100 25.76 65.39 -37.54
CA GLU A 100 26.26 66.36 -38.52
C GLU A 100 25.12 67.09 -39.23
N ASP A 101 23.98 66.45 -39.47
CA ASP A 101 22.83 67.02 -40.20
C ASP A 101 21.91 67.87 -39.33
N ARG A 102 22.27 68.07 -38.04
CA ARG A 102 21.47 68.80 -37.06
C ARG A 102 21.20 70.26 -37.45
N TYR A 103 22.09 70.87 -38.25
CA TYR A 103 21.90 72.24 -38.72
C TYR A 103 20.78 72.36 -39.75
N LEU A 104 20.52 71.31 -40.53
CA LEU A 104 19.48 71.28 -41.57
C LEU A 104 18.06 71.26 -40.97
N LEU A 105 17.94 70.68 -39.78
CA LEU A 105 16.67 70.49 -39.08
C LEU A 105 16.32 71.66 -38.14
N ARG A 106 17.13 72.73 -38.11
CA ARG A 106 16.92 73.83 -37.15
C ARG A 106 15.57 74.50 -37.35
N ASP A 107 15.17 74.72 -38.59
CA ASP A 107 13.90 75.37 -38.95
C ASP A 107 12.71 74.44 -38.66
N ASP A 108 12.87 73.13 -38.89
CA ASP A 108 11.88 72.12 -38.54
C ASP A 108 11.68 72.02 -37.02
N VAL A 109 12.75 72.11 -36.24
CA VAL A 109 12.66 72.12 -34.78
C VAL A 109 11.98 73.39 -34.25
N THR A 110 12.22 74.55 -34.84
CA THR A 110 11.52 75.79 -34.44
C THR A 110 10.04 75.72 -34.81
N ASN A 111 9.70 75.26 -36.02
CA ASN A 111 8.32 75.08 -36.44
C ASN A 111 7.58 74.03 -35.58
N PHE A 112 8.29 73.00 -35.11
CA PHE A 112 7.75 72.01 -34.18
C PHE A 112 7.48 72.64 -32.81
N GLN A 113 8.38 73.49 -32.32
CA GLN A 113 8.21 74.24 -31.07
C GLN A 113 7.00 75.19 -31.12
N ASP A 114 6.79 75.86 -32.24
CA ASP A 114 5.67 76.78 -32.44
C ASP A 114 4.31 76.06 -32.46
N ASN A 115 4.27 74.78 -32.83
CA ASN A 115 3.06 73.96 -32.90
C ASN A 115 2.91 72.96 -31.74
N LEU A 116 3.67 73.15 -30.65
CA LEU A 116 3.68 72.23 -29.50
C LEU A 116 2.31 72.01 -28.87
N GLU A 117 1.44 73.02 -28.79
CA GLU A 117 0.14 72.88 -28.16
C GLU A 117 -0.77 71.87 -28.87
N GLN A 118 -0.77 71.89 -30.21
CA GLN A 118 -1.57 70.97 -31.02
C GLN A 118 -1.03 69.55 -30.90
N ILE A 119 0.29 69.39 -30.97
CA ILE A 119 0.98 68.09 -30.83
C ILE A 119 0.76 67.52 -29.42
N ASN A 120 0.89 68.36 -28.38
CA ASN A 120 0.65 67.96 -26.99
C ASN A 120 -0.80 67.54 -26.75
N THR A 121 -1.76 68.23 -27.35
CA THR A 121 -3.18 67.88 -27.25
C THR A 121 -3.45 66.50 -27.87
N ALA A 122 -2.89 66.25 -29.06
CA ALA A 122 -3.00 64.96 -29.75
C ALA A 122 -2.31 63.82 -28.96
N LEU A 123 -1.08 64.05 -28.47
CA LEU A 123 -0.35 63.09 -27.63
C LEU A 123 -1.11 62.79 -26.34
N THR A 124 -1.60 63.82 -25.64
CA THR A 124 -2.35 63.64 -24.38
C THR A 124 -3.62 62.83 -24.61
N LYS A 125 -4.31 63.05 -25.73
CA LYS A 125 -5.48 62.26 -26.13
C LYS A 125 -5.11 60.79 -26.35
N GLN A 126 -3.98 60.50 -26.99
CA GLN A 126 -3.49 59.13 -27.18
C GLN A 126 -3.10 58.47 -25.85
N PHE A 127 -2.29 59.13 -25.02
CA PHE A 127 -1.92 58.60 -23.70
C PHE A 127 -3.14 58.33 -22.81
N ARG A 128 -4.16 59.20 -22.88
CA ARG A 128 -5.42 58.97 -22.16
C ARG A 128 -6.16 57.74 -22.66
N ARG A 129 -6.21 57.51 -23.97
CA ARG A 129 -6.80 56.29 -24.55
C ARG A 129 -6.04 55.04 -24.10
N ASP A 130 -4.71 55.06 -24.14
CA ASP A 130 -3.90 53.93 -23.69
C ASP A 130 -4.14 53.62 -22.21
N ALA A 131 -4.18 54.65 -21.37
CA ALA A 131 -4.49 54.50 -19.95
C ALA A 131 -5.90 53.92 -19.71
N GLN A 132 -6.88 54.31 -20.53
CA GLN A 132 -8.23 53.73 -20.50
C GLN A 132 -8.22 52.26 -20.95
N THR A 133 -7.47 51.91 -21.98
CA THR A 133 -7.31 50.51 -22.41
C THR A 133 -6.62 49.68 -21.33
N LEU A 134 -5.60 50.21 -20.66
CA LEU A 134 -4.97 49.54 -19.52
C LEU A 134 -5.94 49.38 -18.34
N ALA A 135 -6.81 50.35 -18.09
CA ALA A 135 -7.86 50.23 -17.07
C ALA A 135 -8.84 49.11 -17.40
N LEU A 136 -9.26 48.99 -18.66
CA LEU A 136 -10.14 47.91 -19.12
C LEU A 136 -9.50 46.51 -19.03
N ILE A 137 -8.18 46.42 -19.22
CA ILE A 137 -7.45 45.14 -19.09
C ILE A 137 -7.38 44.68 -17.62
N LEU A 138 -7.33 45.63 -16.69
CA LEU A 138 -7.26 45.31 -15.26
C LEU A 138 -8.61 44.81 -14.73
N ASP A 139 -9.69 45.42 -15.17
CA ASP A 139 -11.05 45.00 -14.83
C ASP A 139 -12.00 45.36 -15.98
N GLU A 140 -12.64 44.34 -16.56
CA GLU A 140 -13.55 44.50 -17.70
C GLU A 140 -14.91 45.08 -17.27
N GLU A 141 -15.32 44.90 -16.00
CA GLU A 141 -16.64 45.30 -15.50
C GLU A 141 -16.64 46.68 -14.82
N GLU A 142 -15.59 47.00 -14.05
CA GLU A 142 -15.46 48.29 -13.36
C GLU A 142 -14.06 48.89 -13.53
N ALA A 143 -13.79 49.45 -14.71
CA ALA A 143 -12.50 50.03 -15.06
C ALA A 143 -12.09 51.13 -14.04
N PRO A 144 -10.96 50.97 -13.32
CA PRO A 144 -10.52 51.95 -12.34
C PRO A 144 -10.14 53.27 -13.01
N PRO A 145 -10.34 54.42 -12.35
CA PRO A 145 -9.89 55.70 -12.89
C PRO A 145 -8.37 55.68 -13.03
N VAL A 146 -7.86 56.41 -14.04
CA VAL A 146 -6.44 56.42 -14.44
C VAL A 146 -5.48 56.71 -13.27
N GLN A 147 -5.92 57.48 -12.27
CA GLN A 147 -5.14 57.82 -11.08
C GLN A 147 -4.89 56.62 -10.14
N HIS A 148 -5.77 55.61 -10.18
CA HIS A 148 -5.65 54.40 -9.37
C HIS A 148 -4.96 53.23 -10.11
N LEU A 149 -4.55 53.42 -11.37
CA LEU A 149 -3.79 52.41 -12.12
C LEU A 149 -2.43 52.08 -11.50
N PRO A 150 -1.58 53.06 -11.12
CA PRO A 150 -0.27 52.73 -10.55
C PRO A 150 -0.33 51.86 -9.28
N PRO A 151 -1.17 52.19 -8.25
CA PRO A 151 -1.25 51.34 -7.07
C PRO A 151 -1.92 49.98 -7.35
N ALA A 152 -2.89 49.91 -8.27
CA ALA A 152 -3.49 48.63 -8.66
C ALA A 152 -2.46 47.70 -9.33
N ILE A 153 -1.65 48.24 -10.26
CA ILE A 153 -0.60 47.49 -10.95
C ILE A 153 0.50 47.05 -9.97
N SER A 154 0.91 47.90 -9.01
CA SER A 154 1.88 47.49 -7.99
C SER A 154 1.31 46.36 -7.13
N ASN A 155 0.05 46.47 -6.69
CA ASN A 155 -0.60 45.43 -5.91
C ASN A 155 -0.67 44.10 -6.68
N ILE A 156 -0.97 44.11 -7.98
CA ILE A 156 -0.99 42.89 -8.80
C ILE A 156 0.41 42.30 -8.95
N LYS A 157 1.45 43.13 -9.12
CA LYS A 157 2.84 42.65 -9.15
C LYS A 157 3.25 42.02 -7.82
N ASP A 158 2.85 42.64 -6.71
CA ASP A 158 3.15 42.15 -5.37
C ASP A 158 2.42 40.83 -5.10
N THR A 159 1.12 40.73 -5.45
CA THR A 159 0.36 39.49 -5.30
C THR A 159 0.89 38.39 -6.21
N LEU A 160 1.29 38.70 -7.44
CA LEU A 160 1.91 37.76 -8.37
C LEU A 160 3.23 37.23 -7.78
N SER A 161 4.14 38.11 -7.37
CA SER A 161 5.42 37.70 -6.76
C SER A 161 5.22 36.87 -5.48
N ALA A 162 4.21 37.21 -4.67
CA ALA A 162 3.84 36.45 -3.47
C ALA A 162 3.27 35.07 -3.84
N SER A 163 2.45 34.98 -4.89
CA SER A 163 1.89 33.71 -5.38
C SER A 163 2.96 32.81 -5.98
N GLU A 164 3.91 33.37 -6.73
CA GLU A 164 5.08 32.66 -7.26
C GLU A 164 5.93 32.11 -6.12
N SER A 165 6.20 32.93 -5.11
CA SER A 165 6.94 32.52 -3.92
C SER A 165 6.24 31.36 -3.20
N ARG A 166 4.91 31.45 -2.97
CA ARG A 166 4.12 30.36 -2.38
C ARG A 166 4.12 29.09 -3.23
N LEU A 167 4.06 29.22 -4.55
CA LEU A 167 4.14 28.08 -5.46
C LEU A 167 5.50 27.40 -5.38
N THR A 168 6.59 28.16 -5.32
CA THR A 168 7.94 27.59 -5.13
C THR A 168 8.07 26.87 -3.79
N GLU A 169 7.55 27.45 -2.70
CA GLU A 169 7.55 26.82 -1.38
C GLU A 169 6.74 25.51 -1.38
N SER A 170 5.55 25.51 -1.98
CA SER A 170 4.70 24.32 -2.11
C SER A 170 5.40 23.22 -2.93
N ARG A 171 6.06 23.59 -4.03
CA ARG A 171 6.85 22.64 -4.84
C ARG A 171 7.99 22.01 -4.04
N ILE A 172 8.70 22.79 -3.21
CA ILE A 172 9.77 22.26 -2.34
C ILE A 172 9.19 21.26 -1.34
N LYS A 173 8.09 21.62 -0.65
CA LYS A 173 7.41 20.71 0.29
C LYS A 173 6.96 19.41 -0.37
N LEU A 174 6.38 19.49 -1.57
CA LEU A 174 5.97 18.30 -2.33
C LEU A 174 7.16 17.39 -2.66
N VAL A 175 8.31 17.97 -3.05
CA VAL A 175 9.52 17.18 -3.32
C VAL A 175 10.02 16.51 -2.04
N GLU A 176 10.01 17.20 -0.90
CA GLU A 176 10.38 16.61 0.40
C GLU A 176 9.48 15.43 0.77
N GLU A 177 8.16 15.59 0.65
CA GLU A 177 7.19 14.51 0.89
C GLU A 177 7.38 13.33 -0.07
N ALA A 178 7.67 13.59 -1.35
CA ALA A 178 7.93 12.55 -2.33
C ALA A 178 9.20 11.74 -1.98
N VAL A 179 10.25 12.40 -1.49
CA VAL A 179 11.48 11.76 -1.02
C VAL A 179 11.20 10.89 0.23
N GLN A 180 10.40 11.39 1.17
CA GLN A 180 9.98 10.61 2.33
C GLN A 180 9.19 9.36 1.92
N LEU A 181 8.23 9.52 1.00
CA LEU A 181 7.45 8.41 0.45
C LEU A 181 8.33 7.35 -0.22
N HIS A 182 9.30 7.77 -1.04
CA HIS A 182 10.26 6.86 -1.66
C HIS A 182 11.12 6.13 -0.63
N THR A 183 11.52 6.82 0.45
CA THR A 183 12.28 6.21 1.54
C THR A 183 11.47 5.13 2.26
N VAL A 184 10.19 5.39 2.53
CA VAL A 184 9.27 4.41 3.11
C VAL A 184 9.06 3.23 2.16
N TYR A 185 8.86 3.47 0.87
CA TYR A 185 8.71 2.41 -0.13
C TYR A 185 9.95 1.51 -0.22
N ARG A 186 11.15 2.11 -0.15
CA ARG A 186 12.42 1.38 -0.07
C ARG A 186 12.45 0.48 1.17
N GLN A 187 12.09 1.01 2.34
CA GLN A 187 12.07 0.23 3.59
C GLN A 187 11.05 -0.92 3.55
N ILE A 188 9.86 -0.69 2.97
CA ILE A 188 8.84 -1.74 2.80
C ILE A 188 9.35 -2.83 1.86
N SER A 189 9.97 -2.44 0.73
CA SER A 189 10.52 -3.38 -0.23
C SER A 189 11.64 -4.22 0.40
N GLU A 190 12.57 -3.58 1.12
CA GLU A 190 13.66 -4.26 1.82
C GLU A 190 13.14 -5.24 2.88
N ARG A 191 12.17 -4.82 3.71
CA ARG A 191 11.54 -5.71 4.69
C ARG A 191 10.79 -6.86 4.04
N SER A 192 10.11 -6.61 2.93
CA SER A 192 9.38 -7.66 2.19
C SER A 192 10.34 -8.70 1.62
N ILE A 193 11.45 -8.25 1.03
CA ILE A 193 12.52 -9.14 0.55
C ILE A 193 13.10 -9.95 1.72
N ASN A 194 13.46 -9.30 2.83
CA ASN A 194 14.01 -9.99 4.01
C ASN A 194 13.03 -11.03 4.59
N VAL A 195 11.74 -10.74 4.63
CA VAL A 195 10.72 -11.69 5.08
C VAL A 195 10.59 -12.87 4.10
N LEU A 196 10.58 -12.62 2.79
CA LEU A 196 10.54 -13.69 1.79
C LEU A 196 11.79 -14.58 1.88
N GLU A 197 12.97 -13.98 2.03
CA GLU A 197 14.22 -14.70 2.23
C GLU A 197 14.19 -15.53 3.51
N GLN A 198 13.67 -15.01 4.62
CA GLN A 198 13.59 -15.75 5.89
C GLN A 198 12.54 -16.86 5.89
N VAL A 199 11.38 -16.64 5.28
CA VAL A 199 10.24 -17.57 5.35
C VAL A 199 10.34 -18.66 4.28
N ILE A 200 10.71 -18.31 3.05
CA ILE A 200 10.74 -19.27 1.93
C ILE A 200 12.13 -19.90 1.80
N HIS A 201 13.18 -19.09 1.97
CA HIS A 201 14.56 -19.50 1.73
C HIS A 201 15.41 -19.58 3.00
N GLY A 202 14.82 -19.36 4.18
CA GLY A 202 15.58 -19.16 5.40
C GLY A 202 16.10 -20.47 5.99
N ALA A 203 17.16 -20.35 6.79
CA ALA A 203 17.71 -21.47 7.55
C ALA A 203 16.67 -22.10 8.49
N ALA A 204 15.73 -21.31 9.03
CA ALA A 204 14.66 -21.79 9.89
C ALA A 204 13.66 -22.69 9.12
N ALA A 205 13.21 -22.27 7.93
CA ALA A 205 12.32 -23.07 7.09
C ALA A 205 13.01 -24.34 6.60
N ARG A 206 14.27 -24.24 6.15
CA ARG A 206 15.08 -25.41 5.76
C ARG A 206 15.33 -26.35 6.94
N GLY A 207 15.61 -25.83 8.13
CA GLY A 207 15.83 -26.62 9.35
C GLY A 207 14.56 -27.31 9.83
N ALA A 208 13.40 -26.64 9.78
CA ALA A 208 12.11 -27.25 10.09
C ALA A 208 11.78 -28.38 9.11
N ARG A 209 12.01 -28.18 7.81
CA ARG A 209 11.85 -29.22 6.78
C ARG A 209 12.77 -30.40 7.02
N ALA A 210 14.07 -30.17 7.20
CA ALA A 210 15.04 -31.24 7.47
C ALA A 210 14.70 -32.03 8.75
N LYS A 211 14.19 -31.35 9.80
CA LYS A 211 13.73 -32.00 11.02
C LYS A 211 12.48 -32.85 10.78
N ALA A 212 11.52 -32.36 10.00
CA ALA A 212 10.33 -33.13 9.63
C ALA A 212 10.71 -34.38 8.80
N ASP A 213 11.60 -34.22 7.81
CA ASP A 213 12.09 -35.31 6.97
C ASP A 213 12.85 -36.36 7.81
N TYR A 214 13.68 -35.92 8.76
CA TYR A 214 14.36 -36.81 9.71
C TYR A 214 13.38 -37.58 10.59
N LEU A 215 12.38 -36.91 11.18
CA LEU A 215 11.36 -37.57 12.01
C LEU A 215 10.52 -38.57 11.21
N ALA A 216 10.20 -38.25 9.95
CA ALA A 216 9.51 -39.17 9.05
C ALA A 216 10.36 -40.41 8.76
N LEU A 217 11.66 -40.25 8.48
CA LEU A 217 12.59 -41.37 8.26
C LEU A 217 12.72 -42.24 9.51
N VAL A 218 12.81 -41.63 10.70
CA VAL A 218 12.84 -42.36 11.98
C VAL A 218 11.55 -43.14 12.18
N ALA A 219 10.39 -42.53 11.93
CA ALA A 219 9.10 -43.22 12.04
C ALA A 219 9.00 -44.41 11.07
N GLU A 220 9.43 -44.25 9.82
CA GLU A 220 9.47 -45.33 8.83
C GLU A 220 10.45 -46.45 9.24
N GLY A 221 11.62 -46.09 9.78
CA GLY A 221 12.58 -47.04 10.32
C GLY A 221 12.03 -47.82 11.51
N MET A 222 11.30 -47.15 12.40
CA MET A 222 10.62 -47.78 13.54
C MET A 222 9.49 -48.70 13.08
N ASP A 223 8.68 -48.30 12.10
CA ASP A 223 7.63 -49.15 11.52
C ASP A 223 8.23 -50.42 10.90
N LYS A 224 9.31 -50.29 10.11
CA LYS A 224 10.02 -51.45 9.55
C LYS A 224 10.59 -52.35 10.64
N LYS A 225 11.16 -51.79 11.72
CA LYS A 225 11.66 -52.55 12.86
C LYS A 225 10.53 -53.30 13.58
N LEU A 226 9.38 -52.65 13.79
CA LEU A 226 8.19 -53.27 14.38
C LEU A 226 7.67 -54.41 13.52
N ARG A 227 7.62 -54.24 12.19
CA ARG A 227 7.22 -55.31 11.26
C ARG A 227 8.17 -56.51 11.33
N LEU A 228 9.48 -56.27 11.41
CA LEU A 228 10.47 -57.35 11.57
C LEU A 228 10.30 -58.08 12.90
N GLN A 229 10.15 -57.35 14.01
CA GLN A 229 9.91 -57.94 15.32
C GLN A 229 8.60 -58.73 15.35
N HIS A 230 7.54 -58.20 14.74
CA HIS A 230 6.27 -58.89 14.60
C HIS A 230 6.44 -60.20 13.81
N ALA A 231 7.10 -60.16 12.65
CA ALA A 231 7.37 -61.36 11.86
C ALA A 231 8.22 -62.39 12.64
N GLN A 232 9.21 -61.93 13.41
CA GLN A 232 10.03 -62.79 14.26
C GLN A 232 9.20 -63.45 15.38
N LEU A 233 8.35 -62.70 16.08
CA LEU A 233 7.46 -63.23 17.11
C LEU A 233 6.44 -64.22 16.52
N VAL A 234 5.85 -63.89 15.37
CA VAL A 234 4.94 -64.81 14.65
C VAL A 234 5.68 -66.10 14.30
N SER A 235 6.93 -66.03 13.83
CA SER A 235 7.71 -67.22 13.52
C SER A 235 8.05 -68.07 14.76
N GLN A 236 8.26 -67.45 15.92
CA GLN A 236 8.52 -68.16 17.17
C GLN A 236 7.26 -68.81 17.75
N LEU A 237 6.12 -68.12 17.71
CA LEU A 237 4.84 -68.62 18.22
C LEU A 237 4.24 -69.70 17.29
N LEU A 238 4.34 -69.51 15.98
CA LEU A 238 3.94 -70.51 14.97
C LEU A 238 5.14 -71.36 14.56
N SER A 239 5.89 -71.87 15.53
CA SER A 239 6.92 -72.87 15.24
C SER A 239 6.28 -74.12 14.62
N PRO A 240 7.00 -74.84 13.74
CA PRO A 240 6.47 -76.04 13.10
C PRO A 240 6.08 -77.11 14.13
N GLU A 241 6.76 -77.14 15.28
CA GLU A 241 6.44 -78.02 16.41
C GLU A 241 5.11 -77.66 17.07
N VAL A 242 4.86 -76.36 17.34
CA VAL A 242 3.57 -75.91 17.90
C VAL A 242 2.44 -76.16 16.90
N LEU A 243 2.66 -75.90 15.60
CA LEU A 243 1.68 -76.21 14.56
C LEU A 243 1.43 -77.72 14.43
N ALA A 244 2.46 -78.56 14.55
CA ALA A 244 2.31 -80.02 14.55
C ALA A 244 1.55 -80.52 15.80
N ALA A 245 1.87 -80.00 16.98
CA ALA A 245 1.17 -80.32 18.22
C ALA A 245 -0.30 -79.90 18.18
N LEU A 246 -0.61 -78.69 17.65
CA LEU A 246 -1.98 -78.23 17.45
C LEU A 246 -2.73 -79.10 16.43
N ARG A 247 -2.09 -79.52 15.34
CA ARG A 247 -2.68 -80.45 14.36
C ARG A 247 -2.99 -81.80 15.01
N GLN A 248 -2.02 -82.39 15.71
CA GLN A 248 -2.19 -83.66 16.43
C GLN A 248 -3.29 -83.57 17.49
N ARG A 249 -3.35 -82.46 18.24
CA ARG A 249 -4.43 -82.21 19.21
C ARG A 249 -5.78 -82.14 18.51
N GLY A 250 -5.87 -81.44 17.38
CA GLY A 250 -7.08 -81.37 16.55
C GLY A 250 -7.52 -82.73 16.01
N GLU A 251 -6.58 -83.59 15.61
CA GLU A 251 -6.86 -84.97 15.22
C GLU A 251 -7.34 -85.82 16.41
N SER A 252 -6.69 -85.72 17.56
CA SER A 252 -7.12 -86.44 18.78
C SER A 252 -8.55 -86.03 19.19
N MET A 253 -8.86 -84.73 19.15
CA MET A 253 -10.19 -84.20 19.45
C MET A 253 -11.24 -84.70 18.45
N ARG A 254 -10.88 -84.90 17.18
CA ARG A 254 -11.77 -85.52 16.18
C ARG A 254 -12.01 -86.99 16.46
N VAL A 255 -10.98 -87.73 16.87
CA VAL A 255 -11.11 -89.14 17.27
C VAL A 255 -11.97 -89.27 18.52
N GLU A 256 -11.71 -88.47 19.56
CA GLU A 256 -12.53 -88.42 20.78
C GLU A 256 -13.98 -88.06 20.45
N ARG A 257 -14.22 -87.04 19.61
CA ARG A 257 -15.57 -86.68 19.17
C ARG A 257 -16.29 -87.83 18.46
N ARG A 258 -15.61 -88.55 17.56
CA ARG A 258 -16.16 -89.74 16.90
C ARG A 258 -16.44 -90.87 17.90
N SER A 259 -15.57 -91.08 18.88
CA SER A 259 -15.79 -92.08 19.93
C SER A 259 -17.00 -91.73 20.79
N VAL A 260 -17.16 -90.46 21.17
CA VAL A 260 -18.34 -90.01 21.93
C VAL A 260 -19.60 -90.19 21.10
N GLN A 261 -19.59 -89.80 19.81
CA GLN A 261 -20.72 -90.02 18.91
C GLN A 261 -21.10 -91.50 18.76
N ARG A 262 -20.12 -92.41 18.70
CA ARG A 262 -20.38 -93.85 18.69
C ARG A 262 -20.99 -94.31 20.01
N LYS A 263 -20.44 -93.88 21.15
CA LYS A 263 -20.99 -94.22 22.47
C LYS A 263 -22.41 -93.69 22.65
N THR A 264 -22.72 -92.49 22.16
CA THR A 264 -24.08 -91.96 22.21
C THR A 264 -25.02 -92.80 21.33
N ALA A 265 -24.60 -93.17 20.12
CA ALA A 265 -25.39 -94.05 19.26
C ALA A 265 -25.61 -95.46 19.86
N GLU A 266 -24.59 -96.05 20.49
CA GLU A 266 -24.71 -97.33 21.19
C GLU A 266 -25.65 -97.23 22.42
N VAL A 267 -25.58 -96.12 23.16
CA VAL A 267 -26.49 -95.88 24.28
C VAL A 267 -27.91 -95.68 23.78
N GLU A 268 -28.12 -94.93 22.69
CA GLU A 268 -29.42 -94.77 22.03
C GLU A 268 -29.98 -96.12 21.55
N GLU A 269 -29.17 -96.96 20.91
CA GLU A 269 -29.57 -98.31 20.49
C GLU A 269 -29.94 -99.20 21.68
N LYS A 270 -29.15 -99.17 22.76
CA LYS A 270 -29.51 -99.88 24.00
C LYS A 270 -30.81 -99.33 24.59
N LEU A 271 -31.03 -98.01 24.57
CA LEU A 271 -32.25 -97.39 25.06
C LEU A 271 -33.47 -97.80 24.22
N GLU A 272 -33.31 -97.88 22.89
CA GLU A 272 -34.32 -98.42 22.00
C GLU A 272 -34.60 -99.91 22.28
N ALA A 273 -33.56 -100.71 22.54
CA ALA A 273 -33.71 -102.12 22.90
C ALA A 273 -34.46 -102.28 24.23
N TYR A 274 -34.12 -101.47 25.24
CA TYR A 274 -34.88 -101.41 26.50
C TYR A 274 -36.33 -100.96 26.27
N GLY A 275 -36.58 -100.02 25.37
CA GLY A 275 -37.93 -99.59 24.98
C GLY A 275 -38.75 -100.65 24.22
N LYS A 276 -38.09 -101.59 23.53
CA LYS A 276 -38.71 -102.69 22.76
C LYS A 276 -38.99 -103.95 23.59
N VAL A 277 -38.51 -104.04 24.83
CA VAL A 277 -38.94 -105.10 25.78
C VAL A 277 -40.37 -104.78 26.22
N ALA A 278 -41.33 -105.40 25.54
CA ALA A 278 -42.79 -105.25 25.70
C ALA A 278 -43.35 -105.62 27.10
N GLY A 279 -42.51 -105.83 28.10
CA GLY A 279 -42.89 -106.21 29.47
C GLY A 279 -43.01 -105.04 30.46
N MET A 280 -42.32 -103.91 30.26
CA MET A 280 -42.28 -102.86 31.30
C MET A 280 -43.53 -101.98 31.37
N GLN A 281 -44.27 -101.80 30.26
CA GLN A 281 -45.57 -101.12 30.31
C GLN A 281 -46.67 -102.01 30.92
N GLY A 282 -46.54 -103.34 30.82
CA GLY A 282 -47.44 -104.32 31.44
C GLY A 282 -47.20 -104.48 32.95
N LEU A 283 -45.94 -104.65 33.37
CA LEU A 283 -45.57 -104.76 34.78
C LEU A 283 -45.92 -103.51 35.60
N ALA A 284 -45.83 -102.31 35.02
CA ALA A 284 -46.23 -101.09 35.70
C ALA A 284 -47.74 -101.02 35.97
N ARG A 285 -48.57 -101.65 35.12
CA ARG A 285 -50.03 -101.74 35.32
C ARG A 285 -50.39 -102.80 36.34
N GLU A 286 -49.79 -103.99 36.26
CA GLU A 286 -50.02 -105.06 37.24
C GLU A 286 -49.61 -104.65 38.66
N TYR A 287 -48.53 -103.88 38.82
CA TYR A 287 -48.11 -103.38 40.13
C TYR A 287 -49.08 -102.34 40.72
N ALA A 288 -49.75 -101.55 39.87
CA ALA A 288 -50.76 -100.58 40.30
C ALA A 288 -52.04 -101.27 40.78
N ASP A 289 -52.47 -102.35 40.11
CA ASP A 289 -53.65 -103.12 40.49
C ASP A 289 -53.46 -103.85 41.83
N ILE A 290 -52.28 -104.43 42.06
CA ILE A 290 -51.93 -105.09 43.34
C ILE A 290 -51.98 -104.09 44.51
N LEU A 291 -51.50 -102.85 44.30
CA LEU A 291 -51.52 -101.81 45.34
C LEU A 291 -52.95 -101.43 45.75
N GLN A 292 -53.86 -101.32 44.78
CA GLN A 292 -55.28 -101.04 45.06
C GLN A 292 -55.98 -102.19 45.81
N GLU A 293 -55.65 -103.44 45.49
CA GLU A 293 -56.15 -104.61 46.22
C GLU A 293 -55.66 -104.59 47.69
N THR A 294 -54.39 -104.25 47.93
CA THR A 294 -53.85 -104.19 49.29
C THR A 294 -54.52 -103.12 50.16
N GLU A 295 -54.82 -101.93 49.61
CA GLU A 295 -55.53 -100.88 50.35
C GLU A 295 -56.97 -101.27 50.72
N LYS A 296 -57.68 -102.02 49.85
CA LYS A 296 -59.04 -102.51 50.14
C LYS A 296 -59.03 -103.54 51.27
N VAL A 297 -58.07 -104.47 51.24
CA VAL A 297 -57.93 -105.49 52.28
C VAL A 297 -57.58 -104.86 53.63
N GLU A 298 -56.70 -103.85 53.66
CA GLU A 298 -56.40 -103.09 54.89
C GLU A 298 -57.64 -102.36 55.44
N ALA A 299 -58.46 -101.75 54.57
CA ALA A 299 -59.71 -101.10 54.97
C ALA A 299 -60.74 -102.08 55.55
N ASP A 300 -60.85 -103.30 55.01
CA ASP A 300 -61.76 -104.32 55.54
C ASP A 300 -61.26 -104.94 56.86
N ILE A 301 -59.93 -105.10 57.03
CA ILE A 301 -59.34 -105.50 58.33
C ILE A 301 -59.62 -104.43 59.41
N ALA A 302 -59.56 -103.15 59.05
CA ALA A 302 -59.90 -102.07 59.98
C ALA A 302 -61.37 -102.13 60.41
N ARG A 303 -62.31 -102.45 59.49
CA ARG A 303 -63.74 -102.61 59.82
C ARG A 303 -64.01 -103.81 60.72
N LEU A 304 -63.32 -104.93 60.53
CA LEU A 304 -63.52 -106.15 61.34
C LEU A 304 -62.97 -106.04 62.77
N LYS A 305 -61.99 -105.16 63.02
CA LYS A 305 -61.48 -104.89 64.38
C LYS A 305 -62.44 -104.07 65.25
N VAL A 306 -63.32 -103.26 64.66
CA VAL A 306 -64.29 -102.43 65.41
C VAL A 306 -65.54 -103.22 65.83
N ALA A 307 -65.85 -104.33 65.18
CA ALA A 307 -67.07 -105.13 65.43
C ALA A 307 -66.91 -106.27 66.46
N ARG A 308 -65.74 -106.45 67.10
CA ARG A 308 -65.46 -107.57 68.02
C ARG A 308 -65.04 -107.05 69.41
N LYS A 309 -66.02 -106.92 70.31
CA LYS A 309 -66.02 -106.59 71.75
C LYS A 309 -66.27 -105.11 72.09
N LEU A 310 -67.41 -104.62 72.61
CA LEU A 310 -68.71 -105.14 73.11
C LEU A 310 -68.73 -106.51 73.78
#